data_AF-A0A1J3I549-F1
#
_entry.id   AF-A0A1J3I549-F1
#
_cell.length_a   1.000
_cell.length_b   1.000
_cell.length_c   1.000
_cell.angle_alpha   90.00
_cell.angle_beta   90.00
_cell.angle_gamma   90.00
#
_symmetry.space_group_name_H-M   'P 1'
#
loop_
_entity.id
_entity.type
_entity.pdbx_description
1 polymer ?
#
loop_
_entity_poly.entity_id
_entity_poly.type
_entity_poly.pdbx_seq_one_letter_code
_entity_poly.pdbx_strand_id
1 'polypeptide(L)'
;GGFVFNELEHLNLCVCKKHSPTLLTQLLNDSPILRVLEISSLEDHESGKRNHFVSWKQPSLVPECLLSSLQVFKWPRYFGKQQDRDIAVYILKNACCLKTATILAQPCL
;
A
#
# COMPACT_ATOMS: atom_id res chain seq x y z
N GLY A 1 -1.53 21.34 7.03
CA GLY A 1 -2.03 20.40 8.05
C GLY A 1 -2.47 19.15 7.33
N GLY A 2 -2.06 17.98 7.81
CA GLY A 2 -2.60 16.69 7.34
C GLY A 2 -3.94 16.40 8.02
N PHE A 3 -4.72 15.49 7.44
CA PHE A 3 -5.94 14.97 8.06
C PHE A 3 -5.61 13.64 8.72
N VAL A 4 -6.05 13.42 9.96
CA VAL A 4 -5.93 12.12 10.64
C VAL A 4 -7.28 11.42 10.59
N PHE A 5 -7.30 10.21 10.03
CA PHE A 5 -8.46 9.34 9.94
C PHE A 5 -8.54 8.45 11.18
N ASN A 6 -9.01 9.02 12.30
CA ASN A 6 -9.07 8.34 13.60
C ASN A 6 -10.05 7.16 13.66
N GLU A 7 -10.91 6.99 12.66
CA GLU A 7 -11.95 5.95 12.61
C GLU A 7 -11.76 4.99 11.42
N LEU A 8 -10.72 5.15 10.61
CA LEU A 8 -10.53 4.35 9.40
C LEU A 8 -9.93 2.98 9.73
N GLU A 9 -10.79 1.98 9.94
CA GLU A 9 -10.36 0.60 10.15
C GLU A 9 -10.03 -0.15 8.84
N HIS A 10 -10.62 0.23 7.71
CA HIS A 10 -10.48 -0.47 6.44
C HIS A 10 -10.09 0.48 5.31
N LEU A 11 -9.00 0.17 4.61
CA LEU A 11 -8.51 0.93 3.48
C LEU A 11 -8.35 0.03 2.26
N ASN A 12 -9.02 0.36 1.16
CA ASN A 12 -8.77 -0.20 -0.16
C ASN A 12 -8.15 0.89 -1.03
N LEU A 13 -6.93 0.66 -1.50
CA LEU A 13 -6.17 1.60 -2.31
C LEU A 13 -5.78 0.98 -3.65
N CYS A 14 -6.11 1.68 -4.74
CA CYS A 14 -5.59 1.34 -6.05
C CYS A 14 -4.20 1.95 -6.25
N VAL A 15 -3.16 1.12 -6.37
CA VAL A 15 -1.79 1.53 -6.68
C VAL A 15 -1.58 1.61 -8.18
N CYS A 16 -1.97 2.77 -8.76
CA CYS A 16 -1.73 3.11 -10.16
C CYS A 16 -0.60 4.16 -10.31
N LYS A 17 0.02 4.20 -11.50
CA LYS A 17 1.28 4.92 -11.79
C LYS A 17 1.28 6.43 -11.50
N LYS A 18 0.12 7.10 -11.48
CA LYS A 18 0.08 8.58 -11.48
C LYS A 18 0.24 9.21 -10.09
N HIS A 19 -0.32 8.64 -9.02
CA HIS A 19 -0.35 9.33 -7.71
C HIS A 19 -0.32 8.40 -6.48
N SER A 20 -0.36 7.08 -6.67
CA SER A 20 -0.75 6.19 -5.59
C SER A 20 0.35 5.81 -4.57
N PRO A 21 1.64 5.71 -4.92
CA PRO A 21 2.64 5.25 -3.95
C PRO A 21 2.87 6.23 -2.79
N THR A 22 2.92 7.53 -3.08
CA THR A 22 3.02 8.57 -2.05
C THR A 22 1.74 8.64 -1.20
N LEU A 23 0.59 8.40 -1.83
CA LEU A 23 -0.70 8.35 -1.15
C LEU A 23 -0.79 7.17 -0.17
N LEU A 24 -0.23 6.00 -0.52
CA LEU A 24 -0.14 4.86 0.40
C LEU A 24 0.61 5.24 1.68
N THR A 25 1.81 5.81 1.55
CA THR A 25 2.60 6.25 2.71
C THR A 25 1.83 7.25 3.58
N GLN A 26 1.17 8.23 2.96
CA GLN A 26 0.39 9.23 3.69
C GLN A 26 -0.79 8.60 4.43
N LEU A 27 -1.58 7.75 3.77
CA LEU A 27 -2.74 7.12 4.38
C LEU A 27 -2.37 6.16 5.51
N LEU A 28 -1.23 5.46 5.41
CA LEU A 28 -0.74 4.63 6.51
C LEU A 28 -0.38 5.48 7.74
N ASN A 29 0.26 6.64 7.54
CA ASN A 29 0.59 7.56 8.63
C ASN A 29 -0.66 8.21 9.24
N ASP A 30 -1.64 8.54 8.40
CA ASP A 30 -2.84 9.27 8.80
C ASP A 30 -3.93 8.36 9.38
N SER A 31 -3.79 7.03 9.33
CA SER A 31 -4.83 6.08 9.76
C SER A 31 -4.32 5.16 10.89
N PRO A 32 -4.10 5.67 12.12
CA PRO A 32 -3.41 4.94 13.19
C PRO A 32 -4.11 3.65 13.62
N ILE A 33 -5.44 3.56 13.45
CA ILE A 33 -6.24 2.39 13.83
C ILE A 33 -6.53 1.43 12.67
N LEU A 34 -5.85 1.57 11.52
CA LEU A 34 -6.13 0.76 10.33
C LEU A 34 -5.91 -0.74 10.60
N ARG A 35 -6.94 -1.55 10.37
CA ARG A 35 -6.95 -3.00 10.63
C ARG A 35 -6.88 -3.83 9.36
N VAL A 36 -7.44 -3.35 8.26
CA VAL A 36 -7.43 -4.03 6.96
C VAL A 36 -6.89 -3.10 5.90
N LEU A 37 -5.82 -3.53 5.24
CA LEU A 37 -5.26 -2.88 4.07
C LEU A 37 -5.42 -3.78 2.85
N GLU A 38 -6.07 -3.27 1.82
CA GLU A 38 -6.16 -3.91 0.51
C GLU A 38 -5.52 -3.03 -0.56
N ILE A 39 -4.58 -3.58 -1.31
CA ILE A 39 -3.92 -2.92 -2.42
C ILE A 39 -4.38 -3.58 -3.72
N SER A 40 -4.99 -2.82 -4.61
CA SER A 40 -5.32 -3.25 -5.96
C SER A 40 -4.39 -2.61 -6.97
N SER A 41 -3.91 -3.38 -7.95
CA SER A 41 -3.07 -2.85 -9.03
C SER A 41 -3.83 -2.98 -10.36
N LEU A 42 -3.99 -1.85 -11.06
CA LEU A 42 -4.57 -1.79 -12.41
C LEU A 42 -3.48 -1.40 -13.41
N GLU A 43 -3.37 -2.14 -14.52
CA GLU A 43 -2.41 -1.84 -15.58
C GLU A 43 -2.78 -0.59 -16.39
N ASP A 44 -4.07 -0.25 -16.43
CA ASP A 44 -4.60 0.73 -17.37
C ASP A 44 -4.79 2.12 -16.76
N HIS A 45 -3.78 2.96 -17.00
CA HIS A 45 -4.04 4.32 -17.47
C HIS A 45 -2.98 4.66 -18.52
N GLU A 46 -3.02 3.95 -19.65
CA GLU A 46 -2.36 4.39 -20.89
C GLU A 46 -3.02 5.68 -21.39
N SER A 47 -2.54 6.80 -20.88
CA SER A 47 -2.58 8.07 -21.60
C SER A 47 -1.12 8.37 -21.89
N GLY A 48 -0.72 8.12 -23.14
CA GLY A 48 0.65 8.06 -23.68
C GLY A 48 1.49 9.32 -23.55
N LYS A 49 1.68 9.81 -22.33
CA LYS A 49 2.71 10.79 -21.99
C LYS A 49 3.69 10.10 -21.06
N ARG A 50 4.97 10.34 -21.30
CA ARG A 50 6.10 9.95 -20.44
C ARG A 50 5.86 10.53 -19.04
N ASN A 51 5.02 9.86 -18.26
CA ASN A 51 4.66 10.31 -16.93
C ASN A 51 5.84 9.94 -16.04
N HIS A 52 6.43 10.96 -15.43
CA HIS A 52 7.46 10.83 -14.42
C HIS A 52 7.05 9.74 -13.43
N PHE A 53 7.81 8.65 -13.39
CA PHE A 53 7.60 7.56 -12.45
C PHE A 53 7.71 8.12 -11.04
N VAL A 54 6.61 8.20 -10.30
CA VAL A 54 6.67 8.49 -8.87
C VAL A 54 7.01 7.19 -8.17
N SER A 55 8.31 6.94 -8.00
CA SER A 55 8.80 5.80 -7.21
C SER A 55 8.25 5.89 -5.80
N TRP A 56 7.78 4.78 -5.26
CA TRP A 56 7.43 4.69 -3.85
C TRP A 56 8.62 5.11 -2.98
N LYS A 57 8.38 6.00 -2.02
CA LYS A 57 9.37 6.35 -1.01
C LYS A 57 8.94 5.70 0.30
N GLN A 58 9.78 4.78 0.76
CA GLN A 58 9.60 4.16 2.06
C GLN A 58 9.50 5.24 3.16
N PRO A 59 8.53 5.15 4.08
CA PRO A 59 8.45 6.03 5.23
C PRO A 59 9.74 5.96 6.09
N SER A 60 10.18 7.09 6.64
CA SER A 60 11.34 7.14 7.55
C SER A 60 11.04 6.54 8.92
N LEU A 61 9.81 6.73 9.40
CA LEU A 61 9.28 6.14 10.62
C LEU A 61 8.23 5.11 10.24
N VAL A 62 8.11 4.05 11.05
CA VAL A 62 7.07 3.06 10.85
C VAL A 62 5.72 3.65 11.26
N PRO A 63 4.71 3.66 10.37
CA PRO A 63 3.37 4.13 10.70
C PRO A 63 2.78 3.37 11.90
N GLU A 64 2.07 4.08 12.77
CA GLU A 64 1.50 3.50 14.00
C GLU A 64 0.59 2.31 13.69
N CYS A 65 -0.19 2.36 12.60
CA CYS A 65 -1.06 1.26 12.25
C CYS A 65 -0.35 -0.05 11.95
N LEU A 66 0.86 0.00 11.38
CA LEU A 66 1.65 -1.22 11.17
C LEU A 66 2.10 -1.80 12.52
N LEU A 67 2.43 -0.96 13.48
CA LEU A 67 2.91 -1.40 14.79
C LEU A 67 1.79 -1.96 15.67
N SER A 68 0.57 -1.41 15.61
CA SER A 68 -0.44 -1.63 16.66
C SER A 68 -1.79 -2.19 16.20
N SER A 69 -2.18 -2.06 14.93
CA SER A 69 -3.58 -2.29 14.54
C SER A 69 -3.78 -3.13 13.28
N LEU A 70 -2.85 -3.10 12.32
CA LEU A 70 -3.01 -3.78 11.04
C LEU A 70 -2.99 -5.30 11.23
N GLN A 71 -4.12 -5.94 10.89
CA GLN A 71 -4.35 -7.37 11.08
C GLN A 71 -4.47 -8.13 9.76
N VAL A 72 -4.96 -7.48 8.71
CA VAL A 72 -5.18 -8.11 7.40
C VAL A 72 -4.54 -7.28 6.31
N PHE A 73 -3.72 -7.93 5.50
CA PHE A 73 -3.13 -7.37 4.30
C PHE A 73 -3.53 -8.18 3.07
N LYS A 74 -4.12 -7.52 2.07
CA LYS A 74 -4.52 -8.12 0.80
C LYS A 74 -3.88 -7.38 -0.35
N TRP A 75 -3.35 -8.14 -1.30
CA TRP A 75 -2.82 -7.60 -2.55
C TRP A 75 -3.21 -8.51 -3.73
N PRO A 76 -4.46 -8.40 -4.20
CA PRO A 76 -4.84 -9.00 -5.48
C PRO A 76 -4.07 -8.38 -6.64
N ARG A 77 -3.73 -9.19 -7.65
CA ARG A 77 -3.02 -8.75 -8.88
C ARG A 77 -1.65 -8.13 -8.59
N TYR A 78 -0.88 -8.82 -7.76
CA TYR A 78 0.50 -8.46 -7.47
C TYR A 78 1.38 -8.72 -8.69
N PHE A 79 1.94 -7.67 -9.30
CA PHE A 79 2.78 -7.79 -10.50
C PHE A 79 4.24 -8.16 -10.20
N GLY A 80 4.66 -8.11 -8.94
CA GLY A 80 6.02 -8.44 -8.55
C GLY A 80 7.09 -7.53 -9.15
N LYS A 81 6.73 -6.30 -9.54
CA LYS A 81 7.70 -5.26 -9.94
C LYS A 81 8.53 -4.84 -8.73
N GLN A 82 9.69 -4.23 -8.95
CA GLN A 82 10.58 -3.81 -7.86
C GLN A 82 9.83 -3.02 -6.77
N GLN A 83 9.04 -2.03 -7.17
CA GLN A 83 8.24 -1.24 -6.24
C GLN A 83 7.19 -2.06 -5.47
N ASP A 84 6.54 -3.03 -6.13
CA ASP A 84 5.56 -3.90 -5.46
C ASP A 84 6.25 -4.73 -4.37
N ARG A 85 7.45 -5.25 -4.67
CA ARG A 85 8.29 -5.98 -3.71
C ARG A 85 8.69 -5.09 -2.55
N ASP A 86 9.14 -3.87 -2.81
CA ASP A 86 9.57 -2.94 -1.78
C ASP A 86 8.42 -2.63 -0.80
N ILE A 87 7.22 -2.34 -1.31
CA ILE A 87 6.03 -2.09 -0.49
C ILE A 87 5.63 -3.36 0.28
N ALA A 88 5.57 -4.52 -0.38
CA ALA A 88 5.14 -5.77 0.25
C ALA A 88 6.09 -6.17 1.39
N VAL A 89 7.40 -6.13 1.14
CA VAL A 89 8.44 -6.41 2.15
C VAL A 89 8.32 -5.44 3.31
N TYR A 90 8.13 -4.15 3.05
CA TYR A 90 8.00 -3.17 4.11
C TYR A 90 6.78 -3.42 5.00
N ILE A 91 5.60 -3.66 4.42
CA ILE A 91 4.38 -3.96 5.19
C ILE A 91 4.59 -5.24 6.00
N LEU A 92 5.03 -6.32 5.35
CA LEU A 92 5.23 -7.62 6.01
C LEU A 92 6.28 -7.57 7.12
N LYS A 93 7.32 -6.74 6.97
CA LYS A 93 8.37 -6.58 7.98
C LYS A 93 7.91 -5.79 9.20
N ASN A 94 7.02 -4.82 9.02
CA ASN A 94 6.67 -3.85 10.06
C ASN A 94 5.28 -4.07 10.67
N ALA A 95 4.39 -4.84 10.03
CA ALA A 95 3.04 -5.09 10.52
C ALA A 95 3.03 -6.09 11.69
N CYS A 96 3.32 -5.62 12.91
CA CYS A 96 3.50 -6.46 14.10
C CYS A 96 2.25 -7.23 14.52
N CYS A 97 1.06 -6.70 14.24
CA CYS A 97 -0.22 -7.34 14.58
C CYS A 97 -0.84 -8.14 13.42
N LEU A 98 -0.10 -8.35 12.32
CA LEU A 98 -0.62 -8.98 11.12
C LEU A 98 -0.95 -10.45 11.38
N LYS A 99 -2.22 -10.81 11.16
CA LYS A 99 -2.74 -12.18 11.29
C LYS A 99 -2.85 -12.88 9.95
N THR A 100 -3.12 -12.13 8.89
CA THR A 100 -3.33 -12.71 7.56
C THR A 100 -2.74 -11.79 6.50
N ALA A 101 -1.93 -12.39 5.62
CA ALA A 101 -1.44 -11.75 4.40
C ALA A 101 -1.89 -12.59 3.20
N THR A 102 -2.46 -11.95 2.18
CA THR A 102 -2.85 -12.60 0.93
C THR A 102 -2.28 -11.81 -0.22
N ILE A 103 -1.28 -12.37 -0.91
CA ILE A 103 -0.67 -11.75 -2.09
C ILE A 103 -0.93 -12.70 -3.25
N LEU A 104 -1.67 -12.23 -4.26
CA LEU A 104 -2.01 -13.04 -5.43
C LEU A 104 -1.23 -12.51 -6.62
N ALA A 105 -0.17 -13.22 -6.99
CA ALA A 105 0.61 -12.92 -8.18
C ALA A 105 -0.30 -12.92 -9.41
N GLN A 106 -0.20 -11.89 -10.24
CA GLN A 106 -0.85 -11.91 -11.53
C GLN A 106 -0.13 -12.94 -12.41
N PRO A 107 -0.83 -13.93 -13.00
CA PRO A 107 -0.20 -14.89 -13.90
C PRO A 107 0.43 -14.16 -15.07
N CYS A 108 1.66 -14.54 -15.44
CA CYS A 108 2.23 -14.15 -16.73
C CYS A 108 1.40 -14.83 -17.83
N LEU A 109 0.77 -14.04 -18.71
CA LEU A 109 0.22 -14.50 -19.98
C LEU A 109 1.19 -14.18 -21.11
#